data_AF-A0A4U6VXE2-F1
#
_entry.id   AF-A0A4U6VXE2-F1
#
_cell.length_a   1.000
_cell.length_b   1.000
_cell.length_c   1.000
_cell.angle_alpha   90.00
_cell.angle_beta   90.00
_cell.angle_gamma   90.00
#
_symmetry.space_group_name_H-M   'P 1'
#
loop_
_entity.id
_entity.type
_entity.pdbx_description
1 polymer ?
#
loop_
_entity_poly.entity_id
_entity_poly.type
_entity_poly.pdbx_seq_one_letter_code
_entity_poly.pdbx_strand_id
1 'polypeptide(L)'
;MVAKSKRQLAKLALLLLALLLLLAAAILLCVFLIPRHHRKPLPPVSPPGNASNPDDSVVAFDFSPYLIMYKSGRVHRLDGTARCSAGVDEDTGVTSKDVVIDGATGLAARMYLPPAPAGGAKGNKKDPGRLPVLVFYHGGAFVIESAFTPLYHAYLNAVAAKARVVAVSVEYRLAPEHRLPAAYDDSWRALNWVARNAASGPEPWLRDRGNLSRLFVAGDSAGANIAHNMAMRAGTEGGLDGGAAITGLLLLDPYFWGKEPVAGETTDKATRRQYEATWSFICGGRYGIDDPLVNPLSLPAAELRRLASSRVAVTSSGLDDFRPRDLAYAAALNDSGWGGKVEQYETPGERHVYFLDRPKDPNSVKELAFVTGFLSRE
;
A
#
# COMPACT_ATOMS: atom_id res chain seq x y z
N MET A 1 -1.80 22.93 -71.27
CA MET A 1 -2.86 22.57 -70.31
C MET A 1 -2.35 21.95 -68.99
N VAL A 2 -1.29 21.13 -69.01
CA VAL A 2 -0.79 20.38 -67.81
C VAL A 2 -0.25 21.27 -66.68
N ALA A 3 0.42 22.40 -66.97
CA ALA A 3 0.99 23.27 -65.94
C ALA A 3 -0.06 24.02 -65.08
N LYS A 4 -1.25 24.28 -65.65
CA LYS A 4 -2.36 24.96 -64.96
C LYS A 4 -3.03 24.03 -63.93
N SER A 5 -3.11 22.74 -64.26
CA SER A 5 -3.61 21.67 -63.39
C SER A 5 -2.70 21.42 -62.18
N LYS A 6 -1.37 21.36 -62.37
CA LYS A 6 -0.42 21.20 -61.26
C LYS A 6 -0.47 22.35 -60.25
N ARG A 7 -0.65 23.61 -60.71
CA ARG A 7 -0.83 24.76 -59.82
C ARG A 7 -2.14 24.72 -59.05
N GLN A 8 -3.21 24.19 -59.62
CA GLN A 8 -4.49 24.02 -58.91
C GLN A 8 -4.39 22.91 -57.86
N LEU A 9 -3.75 21.79 -58.17
CA LEU A 9 -3.51 20.69 -57.22
C LEU A 9 -2.64 21.14 -56.04
N ALA A 10 -1.58 21.93 -56.29
CA ALA A 10 -0.73 22.47 -55.23
C ALA A 10 -1.50 23.44 -54.31
N LYS A 11 -2.38 24.28 -54.87
CA LYS A 11 -3.25 25.16 -54.07
C LYS A 11 -4.25 24.37 -53.23
N LEU A 12 -4.81 23.29 -53.78
CA LEU A 12 -5.75 22.42 -53.07
C LEU A 12 -5.06 21.70 -51.90
N ALA A 13 -3.84 21.20 -52.11
CA ALA A 13 -3.03 20.55 -51.07
C ALA A 13 -2.66 21.52 -49.94
N LEU A 14 -2.31 22.78 -50.28
CA LEU A 14 -2.02 23.81 -49.29
C LEU A 14 -3.25 24.18 -48.45
N LEU A 15 -4.43 24.25 -49.09
CA LEU A 15 -5.71 24.46 -48.42
C LEU A 15 -6.06 23.30 -47.48
N LEU A 16 -5.83 22.06 -47.91
CA LEU A 16 -6.07 20.88 -47.08
C LEU A 16 -5.14 20.86 -45.86
N LEU A 17 -3.87 21.21 -46.04
CA LEU A 17 -2.90 21.29 -44.95
C LEU A 17 -3.27 22.40 -43.95
N ALA A 18 -3.71 23.57 -44.44
CA ALA A 18 -4.20 24.65 -43.59
C ALA A 18 -5.45 24.23 -42.80
N LEU A 19 -6.38 23.50 -43.43
CA LEU A 19 -7.57 22.98 -42.76
C LEU A 19 -7.23 21.96 -41.68
N LEU A 20 -6.28 21.05 -41.94
CA LEU A 20 -5.79 20.07 -40.97
C LEU A 20 -5.10 20.74 -39.78
N LEU A 21 -4.30 21.79 -40.01
CA LEU A 21 -3.66 22.55 -38.94
C LEU A 21 -4.69 23.32 -38.09
N LEU A 22 -5.72 23.90 -38.70
CA LEU A 22 -6.82 24.54 -37.98
C LEU A 22 -7.64 23.53 -37.16
N LEU A 23 -7.87 22.34 -37.71
CA LEU A 23 -8.55 21.26 -36.99
C LEU A 23 -7.71 20.76 -35.79
N ALA A 24 -6.40 20.60 -35.97
CA ALA A 24 -5.49 20.23 -34.89
C ALA A 24 -5.41 21.30 -33.80
N ALA A 25 -5.38 22.58 -34.17
CA ALA A 25 -5.42 23.70 -33.23
C ALA A 25 -6.76 23.77 -32.47
N ALA A 26 -7.89 23.52 -33.16
CA ALA A 26 -9.21 23.46 -32.53
C ALA A 26 -9.33 22.26 -31.56
N ILE A 27 -8.77 21.09 -31.90
CA ILE A 27 -8.72 19.93 -30.99
C ILE A 27 -7.86 20.25 -29.77
N LEU A 28 -6.70 20.88 -29.95
CA LEU A 28 -5.85 21.30 -28.82
C LEU A 28 -6.57 22.30 -27.92
N LEU A 29 -7.24 23.30 -28.52
CA LEU A 29 -8.02 24.29 -27.80
C LEU A 29 -9.19 23.63 -27.04
N CYS A 30 -9.86 22.65 -27.64
CA CYS A 30 -10.89 21.85 -26.97
C CYS A 30 -10.32 21.07 -25.79
N VAL A 31 -9.12 20.48 -25.87
CA VAL A 31 -8.44 19.80 -24.75
C VAL A 31 -8.12 20.77 -23.60
N PHE A 32 -7.80 22.03 -23.90
CA PHE A 32 -7.56 23.07 -22.89
C PHE A 32 -8.85 23.74 -22.36
N LEU A 33 -9.96 23.65 -23.11
CA LEU A 33 -11.27 24.17 -22.74
C LEU A 33 -12.20 23.12 -22.12
N ILE A 34 -11.81 21.82 -22.08
CA ILE A 34 -12.45 20.87 -21.17
C ILE A 34 -12.28 21.47 -19.78
N PRO A 35 -13.36 21.78 -19.05
CA PRO A 35 -13.24 22.19 -17.67
C PRO A 35 -12.39 21.12 -17.00
N ARG A 36 -11.20 21.49 -16.49
CA ARG A 36 -10.46 20.62 -15.58
C ARG A 36 -11.51 20.16 -14.59
N HIS A 37 -11.92 18.89 -14.67
CA HIS A 37 -12.88 18.33 -13.73
C HIS A 37 -12.41 18.84 -12.39
N HIS A 38 -13.24 19.66 -11.75
CA HIS A 38 -12.95 20.16 -10.42
C HIS A 38 -12.45 18.94 -9.67
N ARG A 39 -11.15 18.92 -9.36
CA ARG A 39 -10.60 17.96 -8.41
C ARG A 39 -11.47 18.23 -7.21
N LYS A 40 -12.43 17.34 -6.95
CA LYS A 40 -13.18 17.43 -5.70
C LYS A 40 -12.07 17.47 -4.65
N PRO A 41 -11.98 18.54 -3.85
CA PRO A 41 -11.05 18.52 -2.74
C PRO A 41 -11.31 17.22 -1.98
N LEU A 42 -10.23 16.51 -1.62
CA LEU A 42 -10.33 15.36 -0.74
C LEU A 42 -11.20 15.78 0.44
N PRO A 43 -12.13 14.92 0.91
CA PRO A 43 -13.03 15.29 1.98
C PRO A 43 -12.21 15.81 3.17
N PRO A 44 -12.62 16.92 3.81
CA PRO A 44 -11.93 17.42 4.99
C PRO A 44 -11.90 16.33 6.05
N VAL A 45 -10.77 16.22 6.76
CA VAL A 45 -10.50 15.19 7.79
C VAL A 45 -11.51 15.24 8.94
N SER A 46 -12.30 16.31 9.06
CA SER A 46 -13.46 16.39 9.95
C SER A 46 -14.38 17.54 9.53
N PRO A 47 -15.70 17.46 9.73
CA PRO A 47 -16.58 18.62 9.57
C PRO A 47 -16.20 19.73 10.55
N PRO A 48 -16.34 21.02 10.18
CA PRO A 48 -16.13 22.13 11.10
C PRO A 48 -17.15 22.04 12.24
N GLY A 49 -16.66 21.84 13.46
CA GLY A 49 -17.49 21.69 14.66
C GLY A 49 -18.29 22.96 14.93
N ASN A 50 -19.62 22.82 14.94
CA ASN A 50 -20.55 23.85 15.38
C ASN A 50 -20.93 23.57 16.85
N ALA A 51 -20.81 24.60 17.69
CA ALA A 51 -21.21 24.68 19.10
C ALA A 51 -20.50 23.73 20.08
N SER A 52 -20.08 24.28 21.22
CA SER A 52 -19.35 23.62 22.31
C SER A 52 -20.15 22.47 22.93
N ASN A 53 -20.06 21.28 22.33
CA ASN A 53 -20.51 20.06 22.97
C ASN A 53 -19.62 19.85 24.22
N PRO A 54 -20.17 19.82 25.45
CA PRO A 54 -19.34 19.63 26.66
C PRO A 54 -18.56 18.31 26.62
N ASP A 55 -19.01 17.32 25.86
CA ASP A 55 -18.31 16.05 25.67
C ASP A 55 -17.11 16.15 24.70
N ASP A 56 -16.90 17.28 23.99
CA ASP A 56 -15.74 17.52 23.14
C ASP A 56 -14.43 17.73 23.93
N SER A 57 -14.51 17.93 25.24
CA SER A 57 -13.34 18.05 26.12
C SER A 57 -13.10 16.84 27.01
N VAL A 58 -14.05 15.89 27.06
CA VAL A 58 -13.96 14.69 27.90
C VAL A 58 -13.36 13.54 27.11
N VAL A 59 -12.16 13.10 27.47
CA VAL A 59 -11.47 11.99 26.81
C VAL A 59 -12.25 10.68 27.03
N ALA A 60 -12.56 10.00 25.93
CA ALA A 60 -13.14 8.66 25.91
C ALA A 60 -12.05 7.58 25.72
N PHE A 61 -11.02 7.88 24.94
CA PHE A 61 -9.88 6.98 24.72
C PHE A 61 -8.64 7.81 24.43
N ASP A 62 -7.55 7.51 25.13
CA ASP A 62 -6.24 8.14 24.92
C ASP A 62 -5.28 7.09 24.39
N PHE A 63 -4.79 7.32 23.17
CA PHE A 63 -3.75 6.51 22.56
C PHE A 63 -2.61 7.40 22.09
N SER A 64 -2.18 8.30 22.96
CA SER A 64 -1.00 9.13 22.76
C SER A 64 0.25 8.26 22.55
N PRO A 65 1.16 8.66 21.63
CA PRO A 65 1.16 9.94 20.92
C PRO A 65 0.34 9.97 19.61
N TYR A 66 -0.46 8.95 19.31
CA TYR A 66 -1.09 8.82 17.98
C TYR A 66 -2.42 9.59 17.86
N LEU A 67 -3.34 9.36 18.79
CA LEU A 67 -4.64 10.03 18.79
C LEU A 67 -5.31 10.09 20.16
N ILE A 68 -6.29 10.97 20.27
CA ILE A 68 -7.24 11.06 21.37
C ILE A 68 -8.66 11.05 20.80
N MET A 69 -9.54 10.23 21.35
CA MET A 69 -10.97 10.24 21.06
C MET A 69 -11.74 10.82 22.25
N TYR A 70 -12.68 11.71 21.98
CA TYR A 70 -13.53 12.35 22.99
C TYR A 70 -14.90 11.67 23.08
N LYS A 71 -15.63 11.87 24.18
CA LYS A 71 -16.97 11.28 24.39
C LYS A 71 -18.01 11.74 23.35
N SER A 72 -17.78 12.89 22.74
CA SER A 72 -18.58 13.38 21.60
C SER A 72 -18.44 12.55 20.33
N GLY A 73 -17.45 11.65 20.25
CA GLY A 73 -17.06 10.93 19.04
C GLY A 73 -16.01 11.68 18.20
N ARG A 74 -15.63 12.90 18.58
CA ARG A 74 -14.55 13.64 17.91
C ARG A 74 -13.23 12.89 18.08
N VAL A 75 -12.49 12.75 16.98
CA VAL A 75 -11.14 12.16 16.96
C VAL A 75 -10.12 13.26 16.67
N HIS A 76 -9.10 13.34 17.50
CA HIS A 76 -7.96 14.22 17.29
C HIS A 76 -6.71 13.36 17.08
N ARG A 77 -6.27 13.25 15.83
CA ARG A 77 -5.00 12.60 15.47
C ARG A 77 -3.85 13.58 15.71
N LEU A 78 -2.91 13.18 16.54
CA LEU A 78 -1.75 13.97 16.95
C LEU A 78 -0.53 13.69 16.05
N ASP A 79 -0.52 12.54 15.38
CA ASP A 79 0.55 12.10 14.49
C ASP A 79 0.00 11.52 13.17
N GLY A 80 0.87 11.39 12.16
CA GLY A 80 0.56 10.76 10.88
C GLY A 80 -0.49 11.48 10.03
N THR A 81 -0.76 12.77 10.27
CA THR A 81 -1.75 13.55 9.52
C THR A 81 -1.16 14.30 8.32
N ALA A 82 0.17 14.45 8.27
CA ALA A 82 0.85 15.18 7.21
C ALA A 82 0.61 14.53 5.84
N ARG A 83 0.46 15.35 4.80
CA ARG A 83 0.22 14.89 3.43
C ARG A 83 1.18 15.57 2.46
N CYS A 84 1.71 14.83 1.50
CA CYS A 84 2.50 15.38 0.39
C CYS A 84 1.82 15.09 -0.96
N SER A 85 2.12 15.92 -1.96
CA SER A 85 1.59 15.73 -3.32
C SER A 85 2.36 14.63 -4.05
N ALA A 86 1.67 13.91 -4.93
CA ALA A 86 2.32 13.07 -5.91
C ALA A 86 3.11 13.93 -6.92
N GLY A 87 4.17 13.38 -7.50
CA GLY A 87 5.07 14.08 -8.40
C GLY A 87 6.26 13.23 -8.82
N VAL A 88 7.25 13.89 -9.43
CA VAL A 88 8.55 13.28 -9.73
C VAL A 88 9.46 13.51 -8.53
N ASP A 89 10.02 12.43 -8.00
CA ASP A 89 11.04 12.47 -6.97
C ASP A 89 12.42 12.70 -7.62
N GLU A 90 13.08 13.79 -7.26
CA GLU A 90 14.33 14.21 -7.91
C GLU A 90 15.51 13.27 -7.61
N ASP A 91 15.53 12.70 -6.40
CA ASP A 91 16.60 11.82 -5.94
C ASP A 91 16.56 10.45 -6.63
N THR A 92 15.37 9.91 -6.85
CA THR A 92 15.18 8.56 -7.38
C THR A 92 14.71 8.51 -8.83
N GLY A 93 14.19 9.63 -9.36
CA GLY A 93 13.55 9.72 -10.67
C GLY A 93 12.20 9.01 -10.76
N VAL A 94 11.65 8.53 -9.64
CA VAL A 94 10.34 7.86 -9.59
C VAL A 94 9.25 8.89 -9.85
N THR A 95 8.28 8.53 -10.71
CA THR A 95 7.07 9.34 -10.90
C THR A 95 5.93 8.71 -10.11
N SER A 96 5.20 9.52 -9.35
CA SER A 96 4.02 9.09 -8.60
C SER A 96 2.75 9.79 -9.06
N LYS A 97 1.60 9.14 -8.87
CA LYS A 97 0.27 9.72 -9.09
C LYS A 97 -0.76 9.14 -8.13
N ASP A 98 -1.77 9.93 -7.80
CA ASP A 98 -2.91 9.47 -7.01
C ASP A 98 -4.03 8.97 -7.94
N VAL A 99 -4.64 7.85 -7.58
CA VAL A 99 -5.74 7.21 -8.32
C VAL A 99 -6.90 6.92 -7.39
N VAL A 100 -8.12 7.01 -7.93
CA VAL A 100 -9.34 6.58 -7.23
C VAL A 100 -9.65 5.15 -7.66
N ILE A 101 -9.68 4.24 -6.68
CA ILE A 101 -9.99 2.82 -6.88
C ILE A 101 -11.51 2.61 -6.86
N ASP A 102 -12.21 3.27 -5.94
CA ASP A 102 -13.66 3.28 -5.87
C ASP A 102 -14.19 4.68 -5.55
N GLY A 103 -14.93 5.27 -6.50
CA GLY A 103 -15.54 6.57 -6.34
C GLY A 103 -16.70 6.60 -5.34
N ALA A 104 -17.33 5.46 -5.03
CA ALA A 104 -18.44 5.39 -4.09
C ALA A 104 -17.97 5.49 -2.63
N THR A 105 -16.86 4.84 -2.28
CA THR A 105 -16.27 4.89 -0.93
C THR A 105 -15.19 5.96 -0.80
N GLY A 106 -14.68 6.49 -1.91
CA GLY A 106 -13.51 7.36 -1.94
C GLY A 106 -12.18 6.61 -1.78
N LEU A 107 -12.18 5.28 -1.84
CA LEU A 107 -10.97 4.46 -1.76
C LEU A 107 -9.98 4.88 -2.87
N ALA A 108 -8.76 5.20 -2.45
CA ALA A 108 -7.72 5.72 -3.31
C ALA A 108 -6.40 4.97 -3.09
N ALA A 109 -5.43 5.25 -3.96
CA ALA A 109 -4.06 4.79 -3.79
C ALA A 109 -3.09 5.79 -4.41
N ARG A 110 -1.84 5.77 -3.93
CA ARG A 110 -0.72 6.40 -4.63
C ARG A 110 0.08 5.34 -5.38
N MET A 111 0.21 5.53 -6.68
CA MET A 111 1.02 4.68 -7.54
C MET A 111 2.41 5.28 -7.74
N TYR A 112 3.41 4.41 -7.92
CA TYR A 112 4.81 4.77 -8.15
C TYR A 112 5.35 4.01 -9.36
N LEU A 113 5.99 4.72 -10.28
CA LEU A 113 6.60 4.15 -11.48
C LEU A 113 8.07 4.55 -11.54
N PRO A 114 9.01 3.60 -11.47
CA PRO A 114 10.44 3.88 -11.60
C PRO A 114 10.81 4.27 -13.03
N PRO A 115 11.90 5.04 -13.20
CA PRO A 115 12.34 5.47 -14.51
C PRO A 115 12.73 4.27 -15.39
N ALA A 116 12.58 4.44 -16.70
CA ALA A 116 13.07 3.45 -17.67
C ALA A 116 14.60 3.26 -17.50
N PRO A 117 15.14 2.05 -17.74
CA PRO A 117 16.59 1.84 -17.68
C PRO A 117 17.32 2.77 -18.66
N ALA A 118 18.45 3.32 -18.23
CA ALA A 118 19.35 4.05 -19.12
C ALA A 118 19.84 3.11 -20.24
N GLY A 119 19.47 3.38 -21.49
CA GLY A 119 19.83 2.57 -22.66
C GLY A 119 18.68 1.90 -23.41
N GLY A 120 17.43 2.12 -22.97
CA GLY A 120 16.24 1.54 -23.62
C GLY A 120 16.05 0.08 -23.25
N ALA A 121 14.81 -0.35 -23.04
CA ALA A 121 14.51 -1.74 -22.74
C ALA A 121 14.90 -2.64 -23.92
N LYS A 122 16.04 -3.33 -23.83
CA LYS A 122 16.32 -4.53 -24.65
C LYS A 122 15.51 -5.71 -24.09
N GLY A 123 14.20 -5.53 -23.98
CA GLY A 123 13.30 -6.64 -23.68
C GLY A 123 13.30 -7.60 -24.87
N ASN A 124 13.41 -8.89 -24.60
CA ASN A 124 13.14 -9.90 -25.62
C ASN A 124 11.67 -9.76 -26.05
N LYS A 125 11.29 -10.10 -27.30
CA LYS A 125 9.92 -9.95 -27.82
C LYS A 125 8.82 -10.63 -26.97
N LYS A 126 9.20 -11.49 -26.02
CA LYS A 126 8.31 -12.20 -25.08
C LYS A 126 8.06 -11.47 -23.75
N ASP A 127 8.90 -10.52 -23.34
CA ASP A 127 8.66 -9.68 -22.16
C ASP A 127 9.22 -8.26 -22.41
N PRO A 128 8.36 -7.28 -22.76
CA PRO A 128 8.76 -5.94 -23.18
C PRO A 128 9.33 -5.07 -22.04
N GLY A 129 9.76 -5.67 -20.92
CA GLY A 129 10.25 -4.95 -19.75
C GLY A 129 9.12 -4.60 -18.77
N ARG A 130 8.18 -5.54 -18.56
CA ARG A 130 7.20 -5.42 -17.46
C ARG A 130 7.92 -5.61 -16.12
N LEU A 131 7.48 -4.87 -15.13
CA LEU A 131 8.06 -4.75 -13.80
C LEU A 131 7.20 -5.53 -12.80
N PRO A 132 7.76 -6.07 -11.71
CA PRO A 132 6.95 -6.60 -10.62
C PRO A 132 5.98 -5.54 -10.10
N VAL A 133 4.85 -6.00 -9.58
CA VAL A 133 3.84 -5.13 -8.97
C VAL A 133 3.92 -5.32 -7.46
N LEU A 134 3.99 -4.22 -6.72
CA LEU A 134 3.95 -4.21 -5.26
C LEU A 134 2.66 -3.53 -4.80
N VAL A 135 1.82 -4.23 -4.05
CA VAL A 135 0.73 -3.61 -3.28
C VAL A 135 1.23 -3.43 -1.86
N PHE A 136 1.26 -2.18 -1.40
CA PHE A 136 1.77 -1.80 -0.08
C PHE A 136 0.65 -1.24 0.80
N TYR A 137 0.58 -1.72 2.03
CA TYR A 137 -0.30 -1.19 3.07
C TYR A 137 0.55 -0.53 4.15
N HIS A 138 0.27 0.73 4.47
CA HIS A 138 1.02 1.46 5.50
C HIS A 138 0.66 0.97 6.92
N GLY A 139 1.59 1.10 7.86
CA GLY A 139 1.38 0.92 9.28
C GLY A 139 0.57 2.06 9.94
N GLY A 140 0.76 2.24 11.26
CA GLY A 140 0.03 3.25 12.03
C GLY A 140 -1.14 2.69 12.86
N ALA A 141 -1.03 1.42 13.29
CA ALA A 141 -1.99 0.75 14.18
C ALA A 141 -3.46 0.85 13.71
N PHE A 142 -3.70 0.89 12.39
CA PHE A 142 -5.01 1.10 11.74
C PHE A 142 -5.68 2.47 12.02
N VAL A 143 -4.99 3.41 12.66
CA VAL A 143 -5.60 4.63 13.19
C VAL A 143 -4.95 5.94 12.74
N ILE A 144 -3.69 5.91 12.30
CA ILE A 144 -2.96 7.07 11.78
C ILE A 144 -2.28 6.73 10.44
N GLU A 145 -1.51 7.69 9.92
CA GLU A 145 -0.78 7.60 8.66
C GLU A 145 -1.70 7.50 7.43
N SER A 146 -1.08 7.35 6.27
CA SER A 146 -1.71 7.39 4.96
C SER A 146 -0.72 7.01 3.86
N ALA A 147 -1.25 6.51 2.73
CA ALA A 147 -0.52 6.36 1.48
C ALA A 147 0.09 7.67 0.93
N PHE A 148 -0.35 8.82 1.42
CA PHE A 148 0.06 10.17 1.01
C PHE A 148 0.92 10.89 2.05
N THR A 149 1.35 10.24 3.14
CA THR A 149 2.27 10.90 4.08
C THR A 149 3.68 11.01 3.51
N PRO A 150 4.46 12.04 3.88
CA PRO A 150 5.86 12.15 3.45
C PRO A 150 6.69 10.92 3.81
N LEU A 151 6.40 10.29 4.95
CA LEU A 151 7.09 9.11 5.48
C LEU A 151 7.00 7.93 4.50
N TYR A 152 5.78 7.48 4.19
CA TYR A 152 5.57 6.38 3.23
C TYR A 152 5.90 6.77 1.81
N HIS A 153 5.72 8.04 1.44
CA HIS A 153 6.09 8.53 0.12
C HIS A 153 7.59 8.38 -0.15
N ALA A 154 8.43 8.82 0.78
CA ALA A 154 9.88 8.68 0.67
C ALA A 154 10.31 7.20 0.65
N TYR A 155 9.74 6.37 1.52
CA TYR A 155 10.04 4.94 1.56
C TYR A 155 9.70 4.24 0.24
N LEU A 156 8.52 4.50 -0.31
CA LEU A 156 8.09 3.86 -1.56
C LEU A 156 8.78 4.41 -2.81
N ASN A 157 9.22 5.68 -2.83
CA ASN A 157 10.15 6.15 -3.87
C ASN A 157 11.44 5.32 -3.86
N ALA A 158 12.04 5.11 -2.68
CA ALA A 158 13.26 4.33 -2.55
C ALA A 158 13.06 2.85 -2.95
N VAL A 159 11.97 2.21 -2.51
CA VAL A 159 11.64 0.83 -2.87
C VAL A 159 11.37 0.69 -4.37
N ALA A 160 10.50 1.54 -4.95
CA ALA A 160 10.15 1.50 -6.36
C ALA A 160 11.38 1.66 -7.26
N ALA A 161 12.28 2.59 -6.91
CA ALA A 161 13.51 2.83 -7.66
C ALA A 161 14.48 1.65 -7.58
N LYS A 162 14.77 1.16 -6.36
CA LYS A 162 15.79 0.12 -6.15
C LYS A 162 15.33 -1.27 -6.59
N ALA A 163 14.09 -1.65 -6.28
CA ALA A 163 13.53 -2.94 -6.68
C ALA A 163 12.97 -2.93 -8.12
N ARG A 164 12.89 -1.75 -8.75
CA ARG A 164 12.28 -1.55 -10.07
C ARG A 164 10.87 -2.14 -10.14
N VAL A 165 9.99 -1.73 -9.22
CA VAL A 165 8.60 -2.22 -9.15
C VAL A 165 7.60 -1.11 -9.45
N VAL A 166 6.44 -1.48 -10.01
CA VAL A 166 5.25 -0.60 -9.96
C VAL A 166 4.62 -0.77 -8.59
N ALA A 167 4.76 0.23 -7.71
CA ALA A 167 4.17 0.16 -6.38
C ALA A 167 2.80 0.85 -6.33
N VAL A 168 1.88 0.31 -5.52
CA VAL A 168 0.55 0.81 -5.26
C VAL A 168 0.36 0.87 -3.74
N SER A 169 0.46 2.07 -3.17
CA SER A 169 0.23 2.35 -1.75
C SER A 169 -1.24 2.62 -1.51
N VAL A 170 -1.91 1.77 -0.73
CA VAL A 170 -3.37 1.82 -0.56
C VAL A 170 -3.77 2.77 0.57
N GLU A 171 -4.69 3.68 0.30
CA GLU A 171 -5.29 4.59 1.27
C GLU A 171 -6.53 3.91 1.89
N TYR A 172 -6.31 2.93 2.76
CA TYR A 172 -7.39 2.25 3.46
C TYR A 172 -8.00 3.12 4.56
N ARG A 173 -9.29 2.94 4.87
CA ARG A 173 -9.97 3.73 5.90
C ARG A 173 -9.49 3.37 7.32
N LEU A 174 -9.38 4.39 8.16
CA LEU A 174 -8.84 4.28 9.52
C LEU A 174 -9.93 4.18 10.59
N ALA A 175 -9.61 3.48 11.66
CA ALA A 175 -10.36 3.51 12.91
C ALA A 175 -10.09 4.84 13.68
N PRO A 176 -11.01 5.25 14.57
CA PRO A 176 -12.30 4.63 14.91
C PRO A 176 -13.48 5.01 14.01
N GLU A 177 -13.34 5.96 13.08
CA GLU A 177 -14.41 6.38 12.17
C GLU A 177 -14.86 5.22 11.28
N HIS A 178 -13.92 4.37 10.87
CA HIS A 178 -14.13 3.16 10.11
C HIS A 178 -13.41 1.99 10.77
N ARG A 179 -14.05 1.43 11.80
CA ARG A 179 -13.54 0.27 12.55
C ARG A 179 -13.37 -0.96 11.65
N LEU A 180 -12.55 -1.91 12.07
CA LEU A 180 -12.39 -3.18 11.35
C LEU A 180 -13.75 -3.88 11.17
N PRO A 181 -14.03 -4.49 10.00
CA PRO A 181 -13.08 -4.87 8.95
C PRO A 181 -12.90 -3.85 7.81
N ALA A 182 -13.28 -2.57 7.98
CA ALA A 182 -13.24 -1.59 6.87
C ALA A 182 -11.87 -1.51 6.15
N ALA A 183 -10.76 -1.49 6.91
CA ALA A 183 -9.41 -1.49 6.35
C ALA A 183 -9.12 -2.76 5.53
N TYR A 184 -9.56 -3.95 5.99
CA TYR A 184 -9.39 -5.19 5.26
C TYR A 184 -10.25 -5.24 3.99
N ASP A 185 -11.48 -4.74 4.04
CA ASP A 185 -12.37 -4.68 2.89
C ASP A 185 -11.83 -3.74 1.80
N ASP A 186 -11.34 -2.56 2.20
CA ASP A 186 -10.69 -1.61 1.30
C ASP A 186 -9.44 -2.21 0.65
N SER A 187 -8.61 -2.87 1.46
CA SER A 187 -7.38 -3.52 1.01
C SER A 187 -7.65 -4.66 0.04
N TRP A 188 -8.68 -5.47 0.30
CA TRP A 188 -9.08 -6.56 -0.59
C TRP A 188 -9.58 -6.03 -1.94
N ARG A 189 -10.38 -4.96 -1.91
CA ARG A 189 -10.86 -4.28 -3.11
C ARG A 189 -9.71 -3.67 -3.91
N ALA A 190 -8.73 -3.06 -3.24
CA ALA A 190 -7.54 -2.50 -3.87
C ALA A 190 -6.67 -3.59 -4.52
N LEU A 191 -6.42 -4.70 -3.82
CA LEU A 191 -5.65 -5.83 -4.35
C LEU A 191 -6.29 -6.42 -5.62
N ASN A 192 -7.61 -6.63 -5.60
CA ASN A 192 -8.36 -7.11 -6.77
C ASN A 192 -8.43 -6.05 -7.88
N TRP A 193 -8.50 -4.76 -7.55
CA TRP A 193 -8.40 -3.69 -8.55
C TRP A 193 -7.03 -3.70 -9.24
N VAL A 194 -5.93 -3.90 -8.50
CA VAL A 194 -4.59 -4.02 -9.06
C VAL A 194 -4.50 -5.22 -10.00
N ALA A 195 -4.98 -6.38 -9.56
CA ALA A 195 -4.96 -7.61 -10.34
C ALA A 195 -5.72 -7.47 -11.67
N ARG A 196 -6.95 -6.93 -11.64
CA ARG A 196 -7.74 -6.66 -12.85
C ARG A 196 -7.07 -5.67 -13.80
N ASN A 197 -6.46 -4.60 -13.25
CA ASN A 197 -5.83 -3.58 -14.08
C ASN A 197 -4.58 -4.09 -14.78
N ALA A 198 -3.74 -4.85 -14.09
CA ALA A 198 -2.54 -5.42 -14.71
C ALA A 198 -2.86 -6.56 -15.70
N ALA A 199 -4.02 -7.21 -15.58
CA ALA A 199 -4.49 -8.21 -16.55
C ALA A 199 -4.95 -7.55 -17.85
N SER A 200 -5.90 -6.62 -17.78
CA SER A 200 -6.49 -6.00 -18.97
C SER A 200 -7.26 -4.70 -18.69
N GLY A 201 -7.07 -4.07 -17.53
CA GLY A 201 -7.88 -2.92 -17.13
C GLY A 201 -7.39 -1.57 -17.68
N PRO A 202 -8.09 -0.49 -17.33
CA PRO A 202 -7.86 0.82 -17.91
C PRO A 202 -6.61 1.55 -17.38
N GLU A 203 -6.06 1.18 -16.22
CA GLU A 203 -4.91 1.86 -15.63
C GLU A 203 -3.59 1.50 -16.37
N PRO A 204 -3.02 2.42 -17.18
CA PRO A 204 -1.90 2.12 -18.08
C PRO A 204 -0.62 1.71 -17.36
N TRP A 205 -0.34 2.20 -16.15
CA TRP A 205 0.88 1.81 -15.43
C TRP A 205 0.84 0.32 -15.04
N LEU A 206 -0.34 -0.20 -14.67
CA LEU A 206 -0.50 -1.60 -14.37
C LEU A 206 -0.62 -2.43 -15.65
N ARG A 207 -1.49 -2.05 -16.58
CA ARG A 207 -1.71 -2.77 -17.83
C ARG A 207 -0.42 -2.90 -18.65
N ASP A 208 0.26 -1.79 -18.90
CA ASP A 208 1.38 -1.75 -19.85
C ASP A 208 2.72 -2.10 -19.19
N ARG A 209 2.86 -1.86 -17.87
CA ARG A 209 4.14 -1.99 -17.17
C ARG A 209 4.15 -3.00 -16.04
N GLY A 210 3.02 -3.38 -15.45
CA GLY A 210 2.98 -4.34 -14.33
C GLY A 210 3.01 -5.79 -14.78
N ASN A 211 3.75 -6.66 -14.10
CA ASN A 211 3.82 -8.10 -14.37
C ASN A 211 3.08 -8.89 -13.27
N LEU A 212 1.96 -9.51 -13.62
CA LEU A 212 1.14 -10.30 -12.69
C LEU A 212 1.75 -11.62 -12.25
N SER A 213 2.74 -12.17 -12.97
CA SER A 213 3.49 -13.34 -12.46
C SER A 213 4.42 -12.99 -11.30
N ARG A 214 4.56 -11.69 -11.01
CA ARG A 214 5.43 -11.12 -9.99
C ARG A 214 4.66 -10.09 -9.16
N LEU A 215 3.54 -10.52 -8.59
CA LEU A 215 2.72 -9.70 -7.69
C LEU A 215 3.19 -9.90 -6.24
N PHE A 216 3.63 -8.84 -5.61
CA PHE A 216 4.04 -8.81 -4.22
C PHE A 216 3.02 -8.03 -3.39
N VAL A 217 2.76 -8.53 -2.19
CA VAL A 217 1.96 -7.83 -1.18
C VAL A 217 2.86 -7.56 0.01
N ALA A 218 2.84 -6.34 0.50
CA ALA A 218 3.67 -5.94 1.63
C ALA A 218 2.98 -4.92 2.52
N GLY A 219 3.53 -4.75 3.70
CA GLY A 219 3.22 -3.64 4.59
C GLY A 219 4.09 -3.71 5.83
N ASP A 220 4.00 -2.68 6.64
CA ASP A 220 4.67 -2.60 7.94
C ASP A 220 3.65 -2.53 9.07
N SER A 221 3.96 -3.07 10.25
CA SER A 221 3.09 -2.94 11.43
C SER A 221 1.65 -3.42 11.14
N ALA A 222 0.64 -2.56 11.32
CA ALA A 222 -0.75 -2.82 10.93
C ALA A 222 -0.92 -3.13 9.43
N GLY A 223 -0.12 -2.52 8.57
CA GLY A 223 -0.08 -2.80 7.14
C GLY A 223 0.43 -4.21 6.83
N ALA A 224 1.41 -4.72 7.59
CA ALA A 224 1.85 -6.11 7.47
C ALA A 224 0.77 -7.09 7.95
N ASN A 225 0.03 -6.73 9.01
CA ASN A 225 -1.15 -7.48 9.43
C ASN A 225 -2.20 -7.55 8.30
N ILE A 226 -2.50 -6.42 7.64
CA ILE A 226 -3.37 -6.39 6.46
C ILE A 226 -2.81 -7.29 5.36
N ALA A 227 -1.53 -7.17 5.02
CA ALA A 227 -0.88 -7.96 3.98
C ALA A 227 -1.05 -9.47 4.21
N HIS A 228 -0.80 -9.94 5.44
CA HIS A 228 -1.02 -11.33 5.83
C HIS A 228 -2.47 -11.76 5.62
N ASN A 229 -3.43 -10.97 6.14
CA ASN A 229 -4.85 -11.30 6.03
C ASN A 229 -5.35 -11.30 4.57
N MET A 230 -4.79 -10.44 3.70
CA MET A 230 -5.11 -10.47 2.26
C MET A 230 -4.58 -11.73 1.59
N ALA A 231 -3.38 -12.20 1.94
CA ALA A 231 -2.84 -13.45 1.42
C ALA A 231 -3.61 -14.70 1.94
N MET A 232 -4.03 -14.69 3.21
CA MET A 232 -4.90 -15.73 3.76
C MET A 232 -6.27 -15.75 3.07
N ARG A 233 -6.85 -14.56 2.83
CA ARG A 233 -8.12 -14.41 2.12
C ARG A 233 -8.04 -14.90 0.68
N ALA A 234 -6.98 -14.54 -0.05
CA ALA A 234 -6.76 -15.03 -1.41
C ALA A 234 -6.66 -16.56 -1.46
N GLY A 235 -6.01 -17.18 -0.49
CA GLY A 235 -5.95 -18.64 -0.38
C GLY A 235 -7.27 -19.30 -0.05
N THR A 236 -8.09 -18.63 0.76
CA THR A 236 -9.41 -19.12 1.17
C THR A 236 -10.46 -18.97 0.07
N GLU A 237 -10.45 -17.83 -0.64
CA GLU A 237 -11.37 -17.51 -1.74
C GLU A 237 -10.94 -18.10 -3.10
N GLY A 238 -9.77 -18.75 -3.16
CA GLY A 238 -9.31 -19.48 -4.36
C GLY A 238 -8.57 -18.63 -5.39
N GLY A 239 -8.09 -17.44 -5.02
CA GLY A 239 -7.24 -16.58 -5.83
C GLY A 239 -7.64 -15.11 -5.81
N LEU A 240 -7.03 -14.33 -6.71
CA LEU A 240 -7.39 -12.95 -6.99
C LEU A 240 -8.14 -12.84 -8.32
N ASP A 241 -8.91 -11.77 -8.48
CA ASP A 241 -9.51 -11.41 -9.76
C ASP A 241 -8.46 -11.37 -10.88
N GLY A 242 -8.81 -11.87 -12.06
CA GLY A 242 -7.89 -11.91 -13.20
C GLY A 242 -6.82 -13.00 -13.14
N GLY A 243 -6.91 -13.92 -12.17
CA GLY A 243 -6.05 -15.11 -12.08
C GLY A 243 -4.62 -14.83 -11.61
N ALA A 244 -4.38 -13.66 -11.01
CA ALA A 244 -3.10 -13.33 -10.42
C ALA A 244 -2.83 -14.18 -9.18
N ALA A 245 -1.57 -14.62 -9.04
CA ALA A 245 -1.09 -15.25 -7.82
C ALA A 245 -0.19 -14.27 -7.07
N ILE A 246 -0.29 -14.24 -5.74
CA ILE A 246 0.67 -13.52 -4.91
C ILE A 246 1.98 -14.31 -4.96
N THR A 247 3.00 -13.72 -5.56
CA THR A 247 4.33 -14.32 -5.69
C THR A 247 5.09 -14.22 -4.37
N GLY A 248 4.99 -13.10 -3.67
CA GLY A 248 5.69 -12.90 -2.40
C GLY A 248 4.91 -12.03 -1.43
N LEU A 249 5.00 -12.38 -0.16
CA LEU A 249 4.43 -11.64 0.96
C LEU A 249 5.58 -11.11 1.82
N LEU A 250 5.66 -9.80 2.01
CA LEU A 250 6.69 -9.15 2.82
C LEU A 250 6.05 -8.45 4.02
N LEU A 251 6.35 -8.96 5.22
CA LEU A 251 5.79 -8.48 6.48
C LEU A 251 6.89 -7.76 7.25
N LEU A 252 6.78 -6.44 7.38
CA LEU A 252 7.78 -5.62 8.08
C LEU A 252 7.30 -5.33 9.50
N ASP A 253 7.98 -5.85 10.53
CA ASP A 253 7.59 -5.70 11.94
C ASP A 253 6.07 -5.89 12.17
N PRO A 254 5.47 -7.05 11.84
CA PRO A 254 4.03 -7.17 11.76
C PRO A 254 3.29 -6.99 13.09
N TYR A 255 2.16 -6.27 13.04
CA TYR A 255 1.26 -6.13 14.18
C TYR A 255 0.48 -7.44 14.40
N PHE A 256 1.12 -8.39 15.07
CA PHE A 256 0.48 -9.59 15.59
C PHE A 256 0.47 -9.54 17.11
N TRP A 257 -0.59 -10.08 17.70
CA TRP A 257 -0.71 -10.21 19.15
C TRP A 257 -1.53 -11.45 19.52
N GLY A 258 -1.72 -11.69 20.81
CA GLY A 258 -2.55 -12.79 21.32
C GLY A 258 -2.73 -12.67 22.82
N LYS A 259 -3.68 -13.41 23.39
CA LYS A 259 -3.92 -13.36 24.83
C LYS A 259 -2.74 -13.91 25.60
N GLU A 260 -2.31 -15.12 25.23
CA GLU A 260 -1.17 -15.79 25.85
C GLU A 260 0.15 -15.35 25.21
N PRO A 261 1.17 -15.01 26.03
CA PRO A 261 2.49 -14.60 25.55
C PRO A 261 3.22 -15.78 24.90
N VAL A 262 3.90 -15.53 23.78
CA VAL A 262 4.90 -16.48 23.27
C VAL A 262 6.24 -16.31 24.00
N ALA A 263 7.17 -17.23 23.79
CA ALA A 263 8.50 -17.15 24.40
C ALA A 263 9.21 -15.83 24.04
N GLY A 264 9.60 -15.06 25.06
CA GLY A 264 10.24 -13.76 24.90
C GLY A 264 9.28 -12.56 24.83
N GLU A 265 7.97 -12.79 24.72
CA GLU A 265 6.96 -11.72 24.76
C GLU A 265 6.75 -11.23 26.20
N THR A 266 6.40 -9.96 26.36
CA THR A 266 6.15 -9.38 27.69
C THR A 266 5.04 -10.11 28.43
N THR A 267 5.29 -10.42 29.71
CA THR A 267 4.29 -10.97 30.64
C THR A 267 3.69 -9.90 31.56
N ASP A 268 4.10 -8.63 31.39
CA ASP A 268 3.56 -7.53 32.18
C ASP A 268 2.06 -7.35 31.93
N LYS A 269 1.28 -7.45 33.00
CA LYS A 269 -0.18 -7.44 32.89
C LYS A 269 -0.74 -6.10 32.42
N ALA A 270 -0.09 -4.98 32.72
CA ALA A 270 -0.56 -3.66 32.33
C ALA A 270 -0.34 -3.44 30.83
N THR A 271 0.87 -3.71 30.33
CA THR A 271 1.21 -3.63 28.90
C THR A 271 0.31 -4.54 28.07
N ARG A 272 0.12 -5.81 28.49
CA ARG A 272 -0.77 -6.73 27.74
C ARG A 272 -2.21 -6.26 27.69
N ARG A 273 -2.74 -5.73 28.80
CA ARG A 273 -4.09 -5.14 28.84
C ARG A 273 -4.21 -3.93 27.93
N GLN A 274 -3.14 -3.13 27.79
CA GLN A 274 -3.12 -1.99 26.89
C GLN A 274 -3.22 -2.44 25.42
N TYR A 275 -2.45 -3.45 25.00
CA TYR A 275 -2.57 -4.01 23.64
C TYR A 275 -3.97 -4.59 23.37
N GLU A 276 -4.54 -5.31 24.32
CA GLU A 276 -5.92 -5.84 24.21
C GLU A 276 -6.97 -4.72 24.13
N ALA A 277 -6.83 -3.66 24.92
CA ALA A 277 -7.71 -2.49 24.89
C ALA A 277 -7.57 -1.71 23.56
N THR A 278 -6.36 -1.55 23.05
CA THR A 278 -6.08 -0.90 21.75
C THR A 278 -6.68 -1.71 20.60
N TRP A 279 -6.51 -3.03 20.58
CA TRP A 279 -7.16 -3.88 19.58
C TRP A 279 -8.68 -3.80 19.63
N SER A 280 -9.26 -3.88 20.84
CA SER A 280 -10.69 -3.70 21.06
C SER A 280 -11.18 -2.32 20.57
N PHE A 281 -10.39 -1.27 20.80
CA PHE A 281 -10.66 0.06 20.25
C PHE A 281 -10.58 0.08 18.72
N ILE A 282 -9.62 -0.59 18.08
CA ILE A 282 -9.49 -0.61 16.62
C ILE A 282 -10.69 -1.34 15.97
N CYS A 283 -11.13 -2.45 16.55
CA CYS A 283 -12.21 -3.28 16.01
C CYS A 283 -13.62 -2.93 16.55
N GLY A 284 -13.72 -2.03 17.53
CA GLY A 284 -15.01 -1.74 18.20
C GLY A 284 -15.53 -2.91 19.03
N GLY A 285 -14.65 -3.71 19.61
CA GLY A 285 -14.99 -4.92 20.36
C GLY A 285 -15.53 -6.07 19.50
N ARG A 286 -15.50 -5.95 18.17
CA ARG A 286 -16.01 -6.97 17.25
C ARG A 286 -15.15 -8.24 17.23
N TYR A 287 -13.85 -8.09 17.39
CA TYR A 287 -12.87 -9.18 17.30
C TYR A 287 -12.09 -9.25 18.61
N GLY A 288 -12.03 -10.45 19.20
CA GLY A 288 -11.22 -10.69 20.40
C GLY A 288 -9.72 -10.63 20.11
N ILE A 289 -8.89 -10.58 21.15
CA ILE A 289 -7.43 -10.52 20.99
C ILE A 289 -6.80 -11.84 20.50
N ASP A 290 -7.54 -12.94 20.56
CA ASP A 290 -7.18 -14.22 19.95
C ASP A 290 -7.85 -14.47 18.59
N ASP A 291 -8.55 -13.46 18.04
CA ASP A 291 -9.10 -13.58 16.70
C ASP A 291 -7.95 -13.76 15.68
N PRO A 292 -8.08 -14.68 14.70
CA PRO A 292 -7.06 -14.89 13.67
C PRO A 292 -6.58 -13.64 12.93
N LEU A 293 -7.40 -12.60 12.86
CA LEU A 293 -7.03 -11.32 12.24
C LEU A 293 -5.82 -10.67 12.92
N VAL A 294 -5.65 -10.82 14.23
CA VAL A 294 -4.51 -10.28 15.01
C VAL A 294 -3.61 -11.37 15.56
N ASN A 295 -4.15 -12.56 15.82
CA ASN A 295 -3.43 -13.70 16.33
C ASN A 295 -3.38 -14.83 15.29
N PRO A 296 -2.52 -14.74 14.25
CA PRO A 296 -2.41 -15.81 13.25
C PRO A 296 -1.91 -17.13 13.86
N LEU A 297 -1.29 -17.10 15.04
CA LEU A 297 -0.90 -18.30 15.79
C LEU A 297 -2.08 -19.05 16.42
N SER A 298 -3.26 -18.44 16.47
CA SER A 298 -4.50 -19.13 16.85
C SER A 298 -5.01 -20.08 15.76
N LEU A 299 -4.53 -19.93 14.52
CA LEU A 299 -4.96 -20.76 13.40
C LEU A 299 -4.37 -22.17 13.49
N PRO A 300 -5.16 -23.22 13.19
CA PRO A 300 -4.62 -24.54 12.97
C PRO A 300 -3.60 -24.55 11.82
N ALA A 301 -2.58 -25.40 11.91
CA ALA A 301 -1.59 -25.57 10.84
C ALA A 301 -2.23 -25.83 9.46
N ALA A 302 -3.35 -26.56 9.41
CA ALA A 302 -4.07 -26.83 8.17
C ALA A 302 -4.64 -25.55 7.52
N GLU A 303 -5.08 -24.57 8.31
CA GLU A 303 -5.55 -23.29 7.79
C GLU A 303 -4.36 -22.39 7.38
N LEU A 304 -3.27 -22.36 8.16
CA LEU A 304 -2.06 -21.61 7.80
C LEU A 304 -1.47 -22.05 6.45
N ARG A 305 -1.55 -23.34 6.11
CA ARG A 305 -1.14 -23.88 4.80
C ARG A 305 -1.90 -23.26 3.62
N ARG A 306 -3.06 -22.63 3.86
CA ARG A 306 -3.84 -21.99 2.81
C ARG A 306 -3.28 -20.63 2.40
N LEU A 307 -2.32 -20.05 3.12
CA LEU A 307 -1.70 -18.78 2.78
C LEU A 307 -1.29 -18.75 1.30
N ALA A 308 -1.93 -17.88 0.51
CA ALA A 308 -1.63 -17.74 -0.92
C ALA A 308 -0.38 -16.90 -1.10
N SER A 309 0.77 -17.54 -1.10
CA SER A 309 2.05 -17.01 -1.57
C SER A 309 2.99 -18.18 -1.92
N SER A 310 4.08 -17.94 -2.65
CA SER A 310 5.17 -18.92 -2.77
C SER A 310 6.34 -18.62 -1.83
N ARG A 311 6.43 -17.38 -1.33
CA ARG A 311 7.48 -16.93 -0.42
C ARG A 311 6.95 -15.90 0.57
N VAL A 312 7.43 -15.97 1.80
CA VAL A 312 7.15 -15.01 2.86
C VAL A 312 8.49 -14.50 3.38
N ALA A 313 8.61 -13.20 3.53
CA ALA A 313 9.69 -12.58 4.27
C ALA A 313 9.12 -11.85 5.48
N VAL A 314 9.72 -12.03 6.65
CA VAL A 314 9.37 -11.34 7.89
C VAL A 314 10.59 -10.55 8.35
N THR A 315 10.46 -9.24 8.50
CA THR A 315 11.47 -8.41 9.19
C THR A 315 11.06 -8.18 10.63
N SER A 316 12.04 -8.12 11.52
CA SER A 316 11.82 -7.90 12.96
C SER A 316 12.88 -6.97 13.55
N SER A 317 12.41 -5.93 14.23
CA SER A 317 13.23 -4.98 14.97
C SER A 317 13.57 -5.48 16.38
N GLY A 318 14.85 -5.41 16.76
CA GLY A 318 15.38 -6.06 17.97
C GLY A 318 14.77 -5.61 19.30
N LEU A 319 14.29 -4.36 19.39
CA LEU A 319 13.66 -3.77 20.57
C LEU A 319 12.14 -3.65 20.43
N ASP A 320 11.56 -4.28 19.41
CA ASP A 320 10.12 -4.27 19.18
C ASP A 320 9.40 -5.26 20.10
N ASP A 321 8.28 -4.83 20.68
CA ASP A 321 7.41 -5.66 21.50
C ASP A 321 6.80 -6.82 20.68
N PHE A 322 6.64 -6.64 19.35
CA PHE A 322 6.09 -7.65 18.46
C PHE A 322 7.11 -8.72 18.02
N ARG A 323 8.41 -8.42 18.11
CA ARG A 323 9.50 -9.31 17.64
C ARG A 323 9.34 -10.78 18.08
N PRO A 324 9.07 -11.09 19.37
CA PRO A 324 8.89 -12.49 19.78
C PRO A 324 7.81 -13.22 18.98
N ARG A 325 6.74 -12.51 18.63
CA ARG A 325 5.61 -13.03 17.88
C ARG A 325 5.90 -13.12 16.38
N ASP A 326 6.71 -12.22 15.82
CA ASP A 326 7.21 -12.34 14.45
C ASP A 326 8.00 -13.63 14.24
N LEU A 327 8.90 -13.92 15.19
CA LEU A 327 9.71 -15.14 15.19
C LEU A 327 8.83 -16.38 15.34
N ALA A 328 7.87 -16.35 16.26
CA ALA A 328 6.92 -17.44 16.47
C ALA A 328 6.02 -17.66 15.25
N TYR A 329 5.57 -16.59 14.58
CA TYR A 329 4.78 -16.67 13.35
C TYR A 329 5.56 -17.33 12.22
N ALA A 330 6.80 -16.90 11.97
CA ALA A 330 7.64 -17.49 10.94
C ALA A 330 7.94 -18.98 11.21
N ALA A 331 8.19 -19.35 12.47
CA ALA A 331 8.34 -20.74 12.88
C ALA A 331 7.05 -21.53 12.66
N ALA A 332 5.90 -21.03 13.13
CA ALA A 332 4.61 -21.68 12.96
C ALA A 332 4.24 -21.86 11.48
N LEU A 333 4.57 -20.92 10.60
CA LEU A 333 4.33 -21.06 9.17
C LEU A 333 5.21 -22.17 8.56
N ASN A 334 6.50 -22.23 8.91
CA ASN A 334 7.39 -23.33 8.49
C ASN A 334 6.89 -24.69 9.03
N ASP A 335 6.60 -24.76 10.32
CA ASP A 335 6.17 -25.99 11.01
C ASP A 335 4.77 -26.43 10.58
N SER A 336 3.96 -25.50 10.07
CA SER A 336 2.68 -25.85 9.48
C SER A 336 2.86 -26.77 8.27
N GLY A 337 4.00 -26.83 7.61
CA GLY A 337 4.16 -27.55 6.34
C GLY A 337 3.52 -26.83 5.16
N TRP A 338 3.37 -25.50 5.26
CA TRP A 338 3.08 -24.64 4.12
C TRP A 338 4.19 -24.79 3.07
N GLY A 339 3.81 -24.97 1.80
CA GLY A 339 4.74 -25.38 0.75
C GLY A 339 5.67 -24.29 0.20
N GLY A 340 5.61 -23.07 0.75
CA GLY A 340 6.45 -21.95 0.33
C GLY A 340 7.72 -21.81 1.15
N LYS A 341 8.51 -20.77 0.85
CA LYS A 341 9.75 -20.45 1.59
C LYS A 341 9.54 -19.30 2.56
N VAL A 342 9.95 -19.46 3.81
CA VAL A 342 10.01 -18.37 4.80
C VAL A 342 11.44 -17.84 4.90
N GLU A 343 11.61 -16.52 4.79
CA GLU A 343 12.85 -15.79 5.04
C GLU A 343 12.64 -14.85 6.23
N GLN A 344 13.62 -14.76 7.12
CA GLN A 344 13.60 -13.84 8.25
C GLN A 344 14.78 -12.88 8.14
N TYR A 345 14.57 -11.62 8.54
CA TYR A 345 15.61 -10.62 8.65
C TYR A 345 15.43 -9.85 9.95
N GLU A 346 16.39 -9.98 10.86
CA GLU A 346 16.34 -9.29 12.14
C GLU A 346 17.34 -8.15 12.18
N THR A 347 16.91 -7.00 12.71
CA THR A 347 17.78 -5.85 12.97
C THR A 347 17.93 -5.63 14.48
N PRO A 348 19.03 -6.10 15.11
CA PRO A 348 19.24 -5.95 16.54
C PRO A 348 19.32 -4.48 16.98
N GLY A 349 18.77 -4.18 18.15
CA GLY A 349 18.90 -2.86 18.78
C GLY A 349 18.04 -1.75 18.17
N GLU A 350 17.19 -2.05 17.19
CA GLU A 350 16.29 -1.08 16.59
C GLU A 350 14.86 -1.17 17.13
N ARG A 351 14.17 -0.03 17.14
CA ARG A 351 12.77 0.11 17.53
C ARG A 351 11.83 -0.27 16.37
N HIS A 352 10.56 -0.54 16.70
CA HIS A 352 9.50 -0.79 15.73
C HIS A 352 9.54 0.18 14.54
N VAL A 353 9.56 -0.37 13.32
CA VAL A 353 9.53 0.32 12.02
C VAL A 353 10.57 1.43 11.85
N TYR A 354 11.74 1.28 12.48
CA TYR A 354 12.79 2.31 12.50
C TYR A 354 13.27 2.79 11.12
N PHE A 355 13.11 1.97 10.09
CA PHE A 355 13.63 2.24 8.76
C PHE A 355 12.87 3.37 8.04
N LEU A 356 11.66 3.69 8.48
CA LEU A 356 10.81 4.72 7.87
C LEU A 356 11.33 6.14 8.16
N ASP A 357 11.63 6.45 9.42
CA ASP A 357 12.03 7.80 9.85
C ASP A 357 13.54 8.04 9.78
N ARG A 358 14.33 6.97 9.64
CA ARG A 358 15.79 7.01 9.49
C ARG A 358 16.26 6.37 8.18
N PRO A 359 15.81 6.81 6.99
CA PRO A 359 16.06 6.11 5.72
C PRO A 359 17.54 6.07 5.28
N LYS A 360 18.38 6.94 5.85
CA LYS A 360 19.83 7.00 5.57
C LYS A 360 20.69 6.29 6.61
N ASP A 361 20.08 5.80 7.69
CA ASP A 361 20.80 5.05 8.71
C ASP A 361 21.35 3.72 8.13
N PRO A 362 22.57 3.28 8.51
CA PRO A 362 23.17 2.07 7.97
C PRO A 362 22.30 0.81 8.12
N ASN A 363 21.56 0.68 9.22
CA ASN A 363 20.65 -0.45 9.41
C ASN A 363 19.44 -0.34 8.48
N SER A 364 18.88 0.86 8.29
CA SER A 364 17.74 1.07 7.37
C SER A 364 18.15 0.81 5.92
N VAL A 365 19.38 1.17 5.55
CA VAL A 365 19.93 0.89 4.21
C VAL A 365 20.08 -0.62 3.97
N LYS A 366 20.51 -1.38 4.98
CA LYS A 366 20.62 -2.84 4.89
C LYS A 366 19.25 -3.52 4.83
N GLU A 367 18.29 -3.07 5.64
CA GLU A 367 16.93 -3.60 5.58
C GLU A 367 16.26 -3.29 4.24
N LEU A 368 16.41 -2.06 3.72
CA LEU A 368 15.95 -1.71 2.37
C LEU A 368 16.62 -2.58 1.29
N ALA A 369 17.90 -2.93 1.44
CA ALA A 369 18.57 -3.88 0.54
C ALA A 369 17.97 -5.30 0.63
N PHE A 370 17.63 -5.77 1.83
CA PHE A 370 16.91 -7.04 2.00
C PHE A 370 15.53 -7.01 1.33
N VAL A 371 14.72 -5.98 1.63
CA VAL A 371 13.39 -5.74 1.04
C VAL A 371 13.46 -5.72 -0.49
N THR A 372 14.34 -4.90 -1.05
CA THR A 372 14.45 -4.75 -2.50
C THR A 372 15.02 -6.00 -3.17
N GLY A 373 15.91 -6.73 -2.49
CA GLY A 373 16.41 -8.02 -2.92
C GLY A 373 15.32 -9.10 -2.92
N PHE A 374 14.40 -9.09 -1.96
CA PHE A 374 13.23 -9.99 -1.96
C PHE A 374 12.31 -9.72 -3.16
N LEU A 375 12.02 -8.45 -3.44
CA LEU A 375 11.14 -8.03 -4.55
C LEU A 375 11.76 -8.26 -5.94
N SER A 376 13.10 -8.23 -6.05
CA SER A 376 13.81 -8.30 -7.33
C SER A 376 14.12 -9.73 -7.78
N ARG A 377 14.09 -10.72 -6.88
CA ARG A 377 14.36 -12.12 -7.21
C ARG A 377 13.30 -12.68 -8.17
N GLU A 378 13.76 -13.54 -9.07
CA GLU A 378 12.91 -14.34 -9.96
C GLU A 378 12.11 -15.40 -9.18
#